data_AF-E2BCV4-F1
#
_entry.id   AF-E2BCV4-F1
#
_cell.length_a   1.000
_cell.length_b   1.000
_cell.length_c   1.000
_cell.angle_alpha   90.00
_cell.angle_beta   90.00
_cell.angle_gamma   90.00
#
_symmetry.space_group_name_H-M   'P 1'
#
loop_
_entity.id
_entity.type
_entity.pdbx_description
1 polymer ?
#
loop_
_entity_poly.entity_id
_entity_poly.type
_entity_poly.pdbx_seq_one_letter_code
_entity_poly.pdbx_strand_id
1 'polypeptide(L)' 'SPDIAPYDYHLFRSLQNSLNGIKLVSKEACENHLIQFFNQKPQKFFTDGIMALLEKWRNIVDNNGAYL' A
#
# COMPACT_ATOMS: atom_id res chain seq x y z
N SER A 1 -4.66 -14.39 -2.46
CA SER A 1 -3.27 -14.00 -2.75
C SER A 1 -3.03 -12.57 -2.33
N PRO A 2 -2.02 -12.30 -1.48
CA PRO A 2 -1.60 -10.94 -1.13
C PRO A 2 -1.22 -10.08 -2.36
N ASP A 3 -0.83 -10.71 -3.48
CA ASP A 3 -0.54 -10.04 -4.75
C ASP A 3 -1.71 -9.31 -5.43
N ILE A 4 -2.95 -9.60 -5.00
CA ILE A 4 -4.19 -9.12 -5.64
C ILE A 4 -4.82 -7.97 -4.84
N ALA A 5 -4.37 -7.72 -3.60
CA ALA A 5 -4.90 -6.61 -2.81
C ALA A 5 -4.10 -5.33 -3.10
N PRO A 6 -4.76 -4.23 -3.55
CA PRO A 6 -4.10 -2.94 -3.82
C PRO A 6 -3.41 -2.37 -2.58
N TYR A 7 -4.03 -2.64 -1.43
CA TYR A 7 -3.54 -2.22 -0.13
C TYR A 7 -2.22 -2.92 0.19
N ASP A 8 -2.09 -4.23 -0.06
CA ASP A 8 -0.88 -5.01 0.26
C ASP A 8 0.35 -4.55 -0.53
N TYR A 9 0.22 -4.25 -1.82
CA TYR A 9 1.39 -3.94 -2.65
C TYR A 9 1.83 -2.47 -2.62
N HIS A 10 0.89 -1.51 -2.53
CA HIS A 10 1.22 -0.08 -2.62
C HIS A 10 1.19 0.61 -1.26
N LEU A 11 0.08 0.47 -0.54
CA LEU A 11 -0.13 1.17 0.72
C LEU A 11 0.69 0.55 1.86
N PHE A 12 0.56 -0.76 2.09
CA PHE A 12 1.27 -1.49 3.14
C PHE A 12 2.77 -1.54 2.87
N ARG A 13 3.20 -1.63 1.61
CA ARG A 13 4.62 -1.48 1.26
C ARG A 13 5.17 -0.09 1.59
N SER A 14 4.46 0.98 1.22
CA SER A 14 4.89 2.33 1.57
C SER A 14 4.84 2.58 3.07
N LEU A 15 3.91 1.95 3.79
CA LEU A 15 3.80 2.01 5.24
C LEU A 15 4.92 1.24 5.92
N GLN A 16 5.25 0.03 5.46
CA GLN A 16 6.43 -0.71 5.94
C GLN A 16 7.71 0.11 5.78
N ASN A 17 7.88 0.76 4.63
CA ASN A 17 9.03 1.64 4.40
C ASN A 17 9.06 2.83 5.37
N SER A 18 7.90 3.43 5.69
CA SER A 18 7.84 4.54 6.64
C SER A 18 8.04 4.11 8.09
N LEU A 19 7.72 2.85 8.40
CA LEU A 19 7.91 2.23 9.72
C LEU A 19 9.31 1.64 9.90
N ASN A 20 10.06 1.47 8.81
CA ASN A 20 11.36 0.84 8.86
C ASN A 20 12.34 1.67 9.71
N GLY A 21 12.84 1.07 10.80
CA GLY A 21 13.74 1.75 11.74
C GLY A 21 13.05 2.59 12.82
N ILE A 22 11.71 2.66 12.83
CA ILE A 22 10.96 3.38 13.87
C ILE A 22 10.56 2.42 14.99
N LYS A 23 10.90 2.76 16.23
CA LYS A 23 10.35 2.08 17.42
C LYS A 23 9.04 2.72 17.83
N LEU A 24 7.95 1.99 17.59
CA LEU A 24 6.62 2.36 18.09
C LEU A 24 6.53 1.96 19.56
N VAL A 25 6.82 2.91 20.45
CA VAL A 25 6.92 2.67 21.90
C VAL A 25 5.56 2.58 22.62
N SER A 26 4.48 2.98 21.96
CA SER A 26 3.13 3.00 22.52
C SER A 26 2.07 3.04 21.41
N LYS A 27 0.83 2.68 21.75
CA LYS A 27 -0.30 2.74 20.82
C LYS A 27 -0.49 4.16 20.26
N GLU A 28 -0.45 5.18 21.11
CA GLU A 28 -0.57 6.58 20.69
C GLU A 28 0.55 7.01 19.72
N ALA A 29 1.78 6.54 19.92
CA ALA A 29 2.88 6.81 19.01
C ALA A 29 2.66 6.16 17.63
N CYS A 30 2.06 4.96 17.60
CA CYS A 30 1.63 4.30 16.37
C CYS A 30 0.51 5.09 15.67
N GLU A 31 -0.52 5.49 16.40
CA GLU A 31 -1.65 6.26 15.86
C GLU A 31 -1.20 7.61 15.29
N ASN A 32 -0.34 8.35 16.01
CA ASN A 32 0.21 9.60 15.52
C ASN A 32 1.08 9.42 14.26
N HIS A 33 1.89 8.36 14.21
CA HIS A 33 2.70 8.06 13.02
C HIS A 33 1.82 7.74 11.81
N LEU A 34 0.75 6.97 12.01
CA LEU A 34 -0.22 6.67 10.96
C LEU A 34 -0.91 7.94 10.47
N ILE A 35 -1.39 8.80 11.38
CA ILE A 35 -2.03 10.07 11.02
C ILE A 35 -1.08 10.96 10.22
N GLN A 36 0.17 11.10 10.66
CA GLN A 36 1.22 11.83 9.94
C GLN A 36 1.45 11.25 8.55
N PHE A 37 1.61 9.93 8.45
CA PHE A 37 1.83 9.24 7.19
C PHE A 37 0.71 9.50 6.19
N PHE A 38 -0.55 9.34 6.59
CA PHE A 38 -1.69 9.56 5.70
C PHE A 38 -1.86 11.04 5.32
N ASN A 39 -1.64 11.97 6.24
CA ASN A 39 -1.72 13.41 5.96
C ASN A 39 -0.62 13.89 4.98
N GLN A 40 0.54 13.24 4.96
CA GLN A 40 1.63 13.57 4.05
C GLN A 40 1.43 13.03 2.63
N LYS A 41 0.47 12.12 2.41
CA LYS A 41 0.24 11.55 1.07
C LYS A 41 -0.73 12.41 0.27
N PRO A 42 -0.37 12.83 -0.95
CA PRO A 42 -1.30 13.52 -1.83
C PRO A 42 -2.40 12.56 -2.29
N GLN A 43 -3.59 13.08 -2.63
CA GLN A 43 -4.69 12.25 -3.17
C GLN A 43 -4.24 11.37 -4.34
N LYS A 44 -3.34 11.89 -5.18
CA LYS A 44 -2.76 11.16 -6.32
C LYS A 44 -2.09 9.85 -5.90
N PHE A 45 -1.47 9.77 -4.72
CA PHE A 45 -0.86 8.53 -4.22
C PHE A 45 -1.89 7.40 -4.13
N PHE A 46 -3.07 7.68 -3.60
CA PHE A 46 -4.14 6.69 -3.51
C PHE A 46 -4.72 6.35 -4.88
N THR A 47 -4.88 7.34 -5.75
CA THR A 47 -5.35 7.12 -7.13
C THR A 47 -4.37 6.25 -7.93
N ASP A 48 -3.08 6.50 -7.83
CA ASP A 48 -2.02 5.70 -8.47
C ASP A 48 -2.05 4.25 -7.98
N GLY A 49 -2.17 4.05 -6.66
CA GLY A 49 -2.31 2.71 -6.08
C GLY A 49 -3.52 1.93 -6.60
N ILE A 50 -4.66 2.62 -6.80
CA ILE A 50 -5.88 2.01 -7.36
C ILE A 50 -5.72 1.73 -8.86
N MET A 51 -5.08 2.62 -9.62
CA MET A 51 -4.86 2.43 -11.06
C MET A 51 -3.89 1.28 -11.34
N ALA A 52 -2.78 1.20 -10.60
CA ALA A 52 -1.83 0.10 -10.70
C ALA A 52 -2.48 -1.26 -10.40
N LEU A 53 -3.51 -1.28 -9.55
CA LEU A 53 -4.31 -2.48 -9.32
C LEU A 53 -5.12 -2.88 -10.55
N LEU A 54 -5.82 -1.93 -11.19
CA LEU A 54 -6.59 -2.20 -12.40
C LEU A 54 -5.69 -2.77 -13.51
N GLU A 55 -4.48 -2.24 -13.64
CA GLU A 55 -3.47 -2.77 -14.56
C GLU A 55 -3.05 -4.20 -14.21
N LYS A 56 -2.80 -4.51 -12.93
CA LYS A 56 -2.50 -5.87 -12.48
C LYS A 56 -3.65 -6.85 -12.74
N TRP A 57 -4.90 -6.48 -12.45
CA TRP A 57 -6.07 -7.32 -12.76
C TRP A 57 -6.16 -7.63 -14.24
N ARG A 58 -5.97 -6.60 -15.08
CA ARG A 58 -5.99 -6.76 -16.53
C ARG A 58 -4.90 -7.74 -16.99
N ASN A 59 -3.71 -7.63 -16.41
CA ASN A 59 -2.61 -8.53 -16.72
C ASN A 59 -2.86 -9.97 -16.25
N ILE A 60 -3.46 -10.18 -15.07
CA ILE A 60 -3.85 -11.52 -14.57
C ILE A 60 -4.88 -12.16 -15.50
N VAL A 61 -5.87 -11.37 -15.95
CA VAL A 61 -6.90 -11.85 -16.90
C VAL A 61 -6.29 -12.21 -18.24
N ASP A 62 -5.38 -11.38 -18.77
CA ASP A 62 -4.68 -11.62 -20.04
C ASP A 62 -3.74 -12.84 -19.98
N ASN A 63 -3.11 -13.08 -18.83
CA ASN A 63 -2.24 -14.23 -18.57
C ASN A 63 -3.00 -15.47 -18.09
N ASN A 64 -4.31 -15.57 -18.33
CA ASN A 64 -5.12 -16.76 -18.01
C ASN A 64 -5.05 -17.21 -16.53
N GLY A 65 -4.86 -16.27 -15.62
CA GLY A 65 -4.74 -16.55 -14.18
C GLY A 65 -3.35 -17.03 -13.73
N ALA A 66 -2.34 -17.03 -14.61
CA ALA A 66 -0.97 -17.20 -14.18
C ALA A 66 -0.56 -15.97 -13.35
N TYR A 67 -0.32 -16.20 -12.05
CA TYR A 67 0.24 -15.19 -11.17
C TYR A 67 1.65 -14.84 -11.66
N LEU A 68 1.92 -13.54 -11.86
CA LEU A 68 3.30 -13.04 -11.97
C LEU A 68 4.04 -13.29 -10.67
#